data_AF-W7HTE3-F1
#
_entry.id   AF-W7HTE3-F1
#
_cell.length_a   1.000
_cell.length_b   1.000
_cell.length_c   1.000
_cell.angle_alpha   90.00
_cell.angle_beta   90.00
_cell.angle_gamma   90.00
#
_symmetry.space_group_name_H-M   'P 1'
#
loop_
_entity.id
_entity.type
_entity.pdbx_description
1 polymer ?
#
loop_
_entity_poly.entity_id
_entity_poly.type
_entity_poly.pdbx_seq_one_letter_code
_entity_poly.pdbx_strand_id
1 'polypeptide(L)'
;MSQRGNRLIHQSEQQEERSLWQKVVNELKALMAHEAKINEIRRKIDTLEDRNRRPNAVPTSAELQELMTCYKGLKALTEEESRLLSHVIEHNLSILIGLRKATEQVYGSSGTGRDGLPKRKRNETVSVDGSAGRSKHRSMSVPNEAVLQIGAQVAFRLPKQKGAEGEWIQYEVQDPEPDELGNHGQIYKAYAHQLIPIPSDSSGLPPYPNGKQVLARYPETTTFYKAEVIGTKRDGTCRLKFEGEEEVGKETEVDRRLVLEIGGR
;
A
#
# COMPACT_ATOMS: atom_id res chain seq x y z
N MET A 1 16.54 -28.74 -19.47
CA MET A 1 17.19 -27.41 -19.38
C MET A 1 16.53 -26.45 -18.35
N SER A 2 15.46 -26.84 -17.65
CA SER A 2 14.68 -25.95 -16.76
C SER A 2 15.32 -25.63 -15.38
N GLN A 3 16.23 -26.47 -14.87
CA GLN A 3 16.79 -26.27 -13.52
C GLN A 3 17.88 -25.18 -13.45
N ARG A 4 18.54 -24.84 -14.57
CA ARG A 4 19.54 -23.76 -14.60
C ARG A 4 18.90 -22.36 -14.61
N GLY A 5 17.72 -22.21 -15.21
CA GLY A 5 16.98 -20.95 -15.26
C GLY A 5 16.50 -20.48 -13.89
N ASN A 6 15.89 -21.37 -13.11
CA ASN A 6 15.46 -21.05 -11.74
C ASN A 6 16.62 -20.67 -10.83
N ARG A 7 17.79 -21.32 -10.97
CA ARG A 7 18.95 -21.05 -10.09
C ARG A 7 19.58 -19.68 -10.34
N LEU A 8 19.52 -19.17 -11.57
CA LEU A 8 20.03 -17.84 -11.94
C LEU A 8 19.09 -16.72 -11.48
N ILE A 9 17.78 -16.90 -11.63
CA ILE A 9 16.76 -15.93 -11.17
C ILE A 9 16.84 -15.78 -9.64
N HIS A 10 16.95 -16.89 -8.92
CA HIS A 10 17.06 -16.86 -7.48
C HIS A 10 18.37 -16.24 -6.96
N GLN A 11 19.47 -16.36 -7.70
CA GLN A 11 20.70 -15.64 -7.38
C GLN A 11 20.55 -14.13 -7.59
N SER A 12 19.83 -13.70 -8.64
CA SER A 12 19.57 -12.27 -8.86
C SER A 12 18.64 -11.68 -7.80
N GLU A 13 17.57 -12.38 -7.41
CA GLU A 13 16.63 -11.93 -6.37
C GLU A 13 17.33 -11.83 -5.00
N GLN A 14 18.15 -12.83 -4.65
CA GLN A 14 18.95 -12.80 -3.41
C GLN A 14 20.01 -11.69 -3.42
N GLN A 15 20.54 -11.33 -4.60
CA GLN A 15 21.48 -10.24 -4.74
C GLN A 15 20.79 -8.87 -4.61
N GLU A 16 19.60 -8.73 -5.17
CA GLU A 16 18.75 -7.54 -5.01
C GLU A 16 18.33 -7.35 -3.55
N GLU A 17 17.86 -8.40 -2.88
CA GLU A 17 17.50 -8.39 -1.46
C GLU A 17 18.68 -7.97 -0.57
N ARG A 18 19.87 -8.54 -0.81
CA ARG A 18 21.10 -8.15 -0.09
C ARG A 18 21.47 -6.69 -0.32
N SER A 19 21.33 -6.20 -1.56
CA SER A 19 21.62 -4.81 -1.89
C SER A 19 20.66 -3.84 -1.19
N LEU A 20 19.38 -4.22 -1.10
CA LEU A 20 18.34 -3.44 -0.45
C LEU A 20 18.52 -3.42 1.07
N TRP A 21 18.85 -4.58 1.66
CA TRP A 21 19.23 -4.66 3.07
C TRP A 21 20.43 -3.78 3.40
N GLN A 22 21.46 -3.78 2.55
CA GLN A 22 22.62 -2.93 2.74
C GLN A 22 22.27 -1.43 2.70
N LYS A 23 21.32 -1.02 1.84
CA LYS A 23 20.79 0.35 1.82
C LYS A 23 20.07 0.70 3.12
N VAL A 24 19.18 -0.17 3.61
CA VAL A 24 18.49 0.01 4.91
C VAL A 24 19.50 0.21 6.04
N VAL A 25 20.50 -0.67 6.13
CA VAL A 25 21.52 -0.58 7.18
C VAL A 25 22.30 0.73 7.10
N ASN A 26 22.60 1.21 5.90
CA ASN A 26 23.33 2.47 5.71
C ASN A 26 22.46 3.69 6.09
N GLU A 27 21.18 3.67 5.75
CA GLU A 27 20.23 4.73 6.11
C GLU A 27 20.00 4.78 7.63
N LEU A 28 19.86 3.63 8.29
CA LEU A 28 19.78 3.55 9.75
C LEU A 28 21.06 4.06 10.44
N LYS A 29 22.24 3.80 9.85
CA LYS A 29 23.50 4.39 10.33
C LYS A 29 23.54 5.90 10.17
N ALA A 30 23.01 6.43 9.06
CA ALA A 30 22.91 7.87 8.85
C ALA A 30 21.99 8.53 9.88
N LEU A 31 20.86 7.88 10.22
CA LEU A 31 19.96 8.32 11.29
C LEU A 31 20.66 8.38 12.66
N MET A 32 21.42 7.33 13.04
CA MET A 32 22.21 7.38 14.29
C MET A 32 23.24 8.52 14.30
N ALA A 33 23.80 8.87 13.14
CA ALA A 33 24.73 10.00 13.03
C ALA A 33 24.01 11.36 13.13
N HIS A 34 22.73 11.44 12.76
CA HIS A 34 21.93 12.65 12.92
C HIS A 34 21.61 12.92 14.38
N GLU A 35 21.28 11.88 15.16
CA GLU A 35 21.04 12.00 16.60
C GLU A 35 22.23 12.65 17.32
N ALA A 36 23.46 12.24 16.99
CA ALA A 36 24.67 12.85 17.54
C ALA A 36 24.80 14.36 17.20
N LYS A 37 24.49 14.74 15.96
CA LYS A 37 24.51 16.15 15.50
C LYS A 37 23.39 16.97 16.14
N ILE A 38 22.21 16.40 16.30
CA ILE A 38 21.07 17.02 16.99
C ILE A 38 21.44 17.32 18.44
N ASN A 39 22.05 16.35 19.13
CA ASN A 39 22.51 16.54 20.49
C ASN A 39 23.59 17.63 20.61
N GLU A 40 24.48 17.74 19.63
CA GLU A 40 25.46 18.83 19.57
C GLU A 40 24.79 20.21 19.40
N ILE A 41 23.83 20.32 18.48
CA ILE A 41 23.08 21.57 18.25
C ILE A 41 22.25 21.95 19.48
N ARG A 42 21.58 20.98 20.12
CA ARG A 42 20.82 21.20 21.36
C ARG A 42 21.71 21.76 22.46
N ARG A 43 22.89 21.16 22.68
CA ARG A 43 23.87 21.67 23.66
C ARG A 43 24.32 23.11 23.36
N LYS A 44 24.50 23.45 22.08
CA LYS A 44 24.84 24.83 21.67
C LYS A 44 23.71 25.81 21.96
N ILE A 45 22.47 25.41 21.65
CA ILE A 45 21.27 26.20 21.98
C ILE A 45 21.19 26.43 23.48
N ASP A 46 21.24 25.37 24.30
CA ASP A 46 21.15 25.47 25.76
C ASP A 46 22.22 26.43 26.32
N THR A 47 23.46 26.34 25.82
CA THR A 47 24.57 27.20 26.24
C THR A 47 24.33 28.67 25.87
N LEU A 48 23.83 28.94 24.67
CA LEU A 48 23.52 30.31 24.20
C LEU A 48 22.31 30.89 24.94
N GLU A 49 21.27 30.10 25.17
CA GLU A 49 20.08 30.51 25.91
C GLU A 49 20.39 30.80 27.39
N ASP A 50 21.19 29.96 28.05
CA ASP A 50 21.59 30.18 29.45
C ASP A 50 22.44 31.45 29.62
N ARG A 51 23.27 31.78 28.62
CA ARG A 51 24.00 33.06 28.59
C ARG A 51 23.04 34.24 28.47
N ASN A 52 22.03 34.12 27.60
CA ASN A 52 21.02 35.14 27.36
C ASN A 52 20.01 35.31 28.51
N ARG A 53 19.85 34.29 29.37
CA ARG A 53 18.93 34.31 30.52
C ARG A 53 19.47 35.08 31.73
N ARG A 54 20.76 35.43 31.76
CA ARG A 54 21.36 36.13 32.91
C ARG A 54 20.73 37.53 33.09
N PRO A 55 20.40 37.96 34.32
CA PRO A 55 19.89 39.30 34.55
C PRO A 55 20.98 40.31 34.14
N ASN A 56 20.65 41.18 33.17
CA ASN A 56 21.52 42.13 32.46
C ASN A 56 22.28 41.60 31.23
N ALA A 57 22.04 40.37 30.77
CA ALA A 57 22.53 39.94 29.47
C ALA A 57 21.77 40.65 28.34
N VAL A 58 22.50 41.30 27.45
CA VAL A 58 21.97 41.79 26.17
C VAL A 58 22.54 40.89 25.08
N PRO A 59 21.71 40.04 24.44
CA PRO A 59 22.18 39.15 23.38
C PRO A 59 22.79 39.97 22.25
N THR A 60 24.02 39.63 21.88
CA THR A 60 24.68 40.26 20.74
C THR A 60 24.00 39.80 19.43
N SER A 61 24.10 40.63 18.38
CA SER A 61 23.59 40.26 17.06
C SER A 61 24.21 38.95 16.55
N ALA A 62 25.49 38.70 16.88
CA ALA A 62 26.19 37.46 16.53
C ALA A 62 25.59 36.23 17.25
N GLU A 63 25.32 36.32 18.56
CA GLU A 63 24.69 35.25 19.33
C GLU A 63 23.28 34.92 18.83
N LEU A 64 22.49 35.93 18.45
CA LEU A 64 21.16 35.73 17.86
C LEU A 64 21.22 35.08 16.47
N GLN A 65 22.21 35.44 15.65
CA GLN A 65 22.46 34.80 14.35
C GLN A 65 22.92 33.34 14.51
N GLU A 66 23.75 33.06 15.51
CA GLU A 66 24.19 31.71 15.83
C GLU A 66 23.03 30.84 16.33
N LEU A 67 22.17 31.39 17.20
CA LEU A 67 20.95 30.74 17.67
C LEU A 67 19.99 30.43 16.50
N MET A 68 19.77 31.40 15.60
CA MET A 68 18.96 31.19 14.39
C MET A 68 19.54 30.08 13.50
N THR A 69 20.87 30.05 13.34
CA THR A 69 21.56 29.02 12.55
C THR A 69 21.39 27.65 13.21
N CYS A 70 21.51 27.56 14.53
CA CYS A 70 21.29 26.33 15.29
C CYS A 70 19.86 25.81 15.12
N TYR A 71 18.83 26.66 15.28
CA TYR A 71 17.43 26.23 15.09
C TYR A 71 17.11 25.83 13.65
N LYS A 72 17.64 26.55 12.65
CA LYS A 72 17.49 26.17 11.24
C LYS A 72 18.15 24.81 10.95
N GLY A 73 19.35 24.59 11.48
CA GLY A 73 20.06 23.32 11.37
C GLY A 73 19.32 22.17 12.05
N LEU A 74 18.76 22.40 13.24
CA LEU A 74 17.93 21.43 13.95
C LEU A 74 16.70 21.03 13.14
N LYS A 75 15.94 22.03 12.63
CA LYS A 75 14.78 21.80 11.78
C LYS A 75 15.14 20.97 10.55
N ALA A 76 16.22 21.31 9.85
CA ALA A 76 16.65 20.60 8.66
C ALA A 76 17.08 19.15 8.94
N LEU A 77 17.78 18.90 10.05
CA LEU A 77 18.16 17.54 10.46
C LEU A 77 16.94 16.70 10.81
N THR A 78 15.97 17.26 11.53
CA THR A 78 14.73 16.55 11.87
C THR A 78 13.88 16.25 10.63
N GLU A 79 13.77 17.19 9.68
CA GLU A 79 13.08 16.95 8.40
C GLU A 79 13.75 15.83 7.59
N GLU A 80 15.08 15.80 7.56
CA GLU A 80 15.84 14.75 6.89
C GLU A 80 15.74 13.39 7.61
N GLU A 81 15.73 13.37 8.95
CA GLU A 81 15.45 12.15 9.72
C GLU A 81 14.06 11.59 9.42
N SER A 82 13.03 12.43 9.41
CA SER A 82 11.67 12.01 9.03
C SER A 82 11.64 11.45 7.61
N ARG A 83 12.31 12.09 6.66
CA ARG A 83 12.39 11.62 5.26
C ARG A 83 13.08 10.25 5.16
N LEU A 84 14.20 10.06 5.84
CA LEU A 84 14.94 8.79 5.84
C LEU A 84 14.15 7.67 6.53
N LEU A 85 13.51 7.95 7.67
CA LEU A 85 12.67 6.97 8.37
C LEU A 85 11.48 6.54 7.51
N SER A 86 10.77 7.48 6.89
CA SER A 86 9.71 7.17 5.92
C SER A 86 10.24 6.31 4.79
N HIS A 87 11.40 6.63 4.21
CA HIS A 87 11.97 5.85 3.12
C HIS A 87 12.34 4.41 3.55
N VAL A 88 12.97 4.24 4.72
CA VAL A 88 13.31 2.92 5.26
C VAL A 88 12.05 2.08 5.48
N ILE A 89 11.03 2.65 6.12
CA ILE A 89 9.82 1.92 6.55
C ILE A 89 8.90 1.65 5.36
N GLU A 90 8.56 2.68 4.58
CA GLU A 90 7.53 2.61 3.54
C GLU A 90 8.04 1.93 2.27
N HIS A 91 9.31 2.16 1.91
CA HIS A 91 9.87 1.66 0.66
C HIS A 91 10.73 0.42 0.88
N ASN A 92 11.83 0.56 1.63
CA ASN A 92 12.84 -0.49 1.69
C ASN A 92 12.36 -1.73 2.46
N LEU A 93 11.76 -1.55 3.65
CA LEU A 93 11.23 -2.65 4.45
C LEU A 93 9.97 -3.28 3.84
N SER A 94 9.10 -2.48 3.22
CA SER A 94 7.93 -2.99 2.49
C SER A 94 8.33 -3.96 1.37
N ILE A 95 9.31 -3.58 0.54
CA ILE A 95 9.85 -4.45 -0.53
C ILE A 95 10.50 -5.70 0.07
N LEU A 96 11.31 -5.58 1.12
CA LEU A 96 11.93 -6.75 1.78
C LEU A 96 10.89 -7.72 2.36
N ILE A 97 9.82 -7.21 2.98
CA ILE A 97 8.71 -8.03 3.49
C ILE A 97 8.00 -8.73 2.32
N GLY A 98 7.78 -8.03 1.20
CA GLY A 98 7.17 -8.58 0.00
C GLY A 98 8.02 -9.70 -0.63
N LEU A 99 9.32 -9.43 -0.84
CA LEU A 99 10.28 -10.41 -1.35
C LEU A 99 10.35 -11.65 -0.45
N ARG A 100 10.39 -11.45 0.88
CA ARG A 100 10.46 -12.57 1.82
C ARG A 100 9.18 -13.41 1.85
N LYS A 101 8.00 -12.80 1.78
CA LYS A 101 6.72 -13.52 1.65
C LYS A 101 6.65 -14.33 0.34
N ALA A 102 7.15 -13.77 -0.76
CA ALA A 102 7.22 -14.47 -2.05
C ALA A 102 8.17 -15.68 -1.97
N THR A 103 9.35 -15.51 -1.37
CA THR A 103 10.32 -16.59 -1.18
C THR A 103 9.78 -17.68 -0.23
N GLU A 104 9.13 -17.31 0.88
CA GLU A 104 8.53 -18.26 1.83
C GLU A 104 7.36 -19.05 1.20
N GLN A 105 6.60 -18.47 0.27
CA GLN A 105 5.55 -19.19 -0.47
C GLN A 105 6.11 -20.19 -1.49
N VAL A 106 7.28 -19.91 -2.08
CA VAL A 106 7.94 -20.81 -3.05
C VAL A 106 8.64 -22.00 -2.35
N TYR A 107 9.08 -21.83 -1.10
CA TYR A 107 9.80 -22.88 -0.34
C TYR A 107 8.98 -23.51 0.80
N GLY A 108 7.85 -22.92 1.21
CA GLY A 108 6.99 -23.40 2.29
C GLY A 108 6.10 -24.61 1.96
N SER A 109 6.15 -25.13 0.72
CA SER A 109 5.42 -26.35 0.34
C SER A 109 6.30 -27.61 0.33
N SER A 110 7.43 -27.60 1.05
CA SER A 110 8.25 -28.80 1.28
C SER A 110 8.69 -28.89 2.73
N GLY A 111 7.87 -29.51 3.58
CA GLY A 111 8.31 -29.91 4.92
C GLY A 111 7.20 -30.14 5.96
N THR A 112 6.69 -31.38 5.99
CA THR A 112 6.15 -32.11 7.18
C THR A 112 4.85 -31.65 7.86
N GLY A 113 3.73 -32.28 7.46
CA GLY A 113 2.91 -33.11 8.35
C GLY A 113 1.78 -32.47 9.19
N ARG A 114 0.52 -32.61 8.75
CA ARG A 114 -0.46 -33.60 9.23
C ARG A 114 -1.89 -33.30 8.77
N ASP A 115 -2.48 -34.33 8.15
CA ASP A 115 -3.88 -34.77 8.16
C ASP A 115 -5.02 -33.83 7.75
N GLY A 116 -5.59 -34.10 6.58
CA GLY A 116 -6.89 -33.58 6.15
C GLY A 116 -7.23 -33.76 4.66
N LEU A 117 -7.15 -34.99 4.12
CA LEU A 117 -7.93 -35.34 2.90
C LEU A 117 -9.43 -35.36 3.25
N PRO A 118 -10.40 -35.19 2.31
CA PRO A 118 -10.38 -35.73 0.94
C PRO A 118 -11.06 -34.77 -0.11
N LYS A 119 -11.21 -34.97 -1.43
CA LYS A 119 -11.30 -36.13 -2.32
C LYS A 119 -10.80 -35.71 -3.72
N ARG A 120 -10.19 -36.70 -4.39
CA ARG A 120 -9.77 -36.70 -5.79
C ARG A 120 -11.00 -36.74 -6.71
N LYS A 121 -10.98 -36.00 -7.82
CA LYS A 121 -11.61 -36.47 -9.07
C LYS A 121 -10.57 -36.41 -10.19
N ARG A 122 -10.11 -37.61 -10.54
CA ARG A 122 -9.26 -37.96 -11.67
C ARG A 122 -10.08 -37.77 -12.95
N ASN A 123 -9.51 -37.12 -13.97
CA ASN A 123 -9.72 -37.56 -15.34
C ASN A 123 -8.44 -37.33 -16.14
N GLU A 124 -8.09 -38.35 -16.91
CA GLU A 124 -6.88 -38.50 -17.70
C GLU A 124 -7.27 -38.31 -19.17
N THR A 125 -6.49 -37.56 -19.95
CA THR A 125 -6.26 -37.78 -21.39
C THR A 125 -5.19 -36.81 -21.94
N VAL A 126 -3.97 -37.33 -21.99
CA VAL A 126 -2.95 -37.36 -23.06
C VAL A 126 -3.02 -36.35 -24.24
N SER A 127 -1.92 -35.56 -24.37
CA SER A 127 -1.18 -35.05 -25.57
C SER A 127 -1.94 -34.27 -26.67
N VAL A 128 -1.41 -33.25 -27.38
CA VAL A 128 -0.12 -33.11 -28.08
C VAL A 128 0.14 -31.61 -28.40
N ASP A 129 1.41 -31.19 -28.30
CA ASP A 129 2.22 -30.18 -29.05
C ASP A 129 1.59 -28.94 -29.75
N GLY A 130 2.31 -27.81 -29.73
CA GLY A 130 2.02 -26.65 -30.61
C GLY A 130 2.44 -25.29 -30.07
N SER A 131 3.73 -24.98 -30.17
CA SER A 131 4.43 -23.75 -29.80
C SER A 131 4.00 -22.46 -30.53
N ALA A 132 4.15 -21.32 -29.82
CA ALA A 132 4.51 -19.94 -30.25
C ALA A 132 3.68 -18.91 -29.44
N GLY A 133 4.23 -18.06 -28.56
CA GLY A 133 5.47 -17.31 -28.68
C GLY A 133 5.17 -15.87 -29.10
N ARG A 134 4.70 -15.02 -28.17
CA ARG A 134 5.01 -13.57 -28.21
C ARG A 134 4.76 -12.88 -26.86
N SER A 135 5.77 -12.95 -26.00
CA SER A 135 5.98 -11.99 -24.92
C SER A 135 6.18 -10.59 -25.51
N LYS A 136 5.11 -9.78 -25.53
CA LYS A 136 5.26 -8.33 -25.64
C LYS A 136 5.66 -7.81 -24.26
N HIS A 137 6.95 -7.51 -24.10
CA HIS A 137 7.39 -6.55 -23.09
C HIS A 137 6.59 -5.27 -23.29
N ARG A 138 5.60 -5.02 -22.42
CA ARG A 138 5.04 -3.69 -22.25
C ARG A 138 5.85 -3.00 -21.16
N SER A 139 6.67 -2.07 -21.62
CA SER A 139 7.33 -1.06 -20.83
C SER A 139 6.38 -0.51 -19.77
N MET A 140 6.86 -0.44 -18.54
CA MET A 140 6.21 0.20 -17.40
C MET A 140 6.11 1.72 -17.68
N SER A 141 5.09 2.13 -18.41
CA SER A 141 4.58 3.49 -18.29
C SER A 141 3.81 3.53 -16.98
N VAL A 142 4.38 4.17 -15.96
CA VAL A 142 3.66 4.61 -14.75
C VAL A 142 2.52 5.55 -15.16
N PRO A 143 1.25 5.24 -14.83
CA PRO A 143 0.19 6.23 -14.91
C PRO A 143 -0.35 6.54 -13.50
N ASN A 144 -0.14 7.80 -13.14
CA ASN A 144 -0.99 8.63 -12.28
C ASN A 144 -1.01 8.37 -10.77
N GLU A 145 -0.20 9.17 -10.08
CA GLU A 145 -0.23 9.51 -8.66
C GLU A 145 -1.35 10.53 -8.33
N ALA A 146 -2.49 10.46 -9.02
CA ALA A 146 -3.57 11.44 -8.91
C ALA A 146 -4.90 10.76 -8.58
N VAL A 147 -5.22 10.49 -7.30
CA VAL A 147 -6.60 10.04 -7.01
C VAL A 147 -7.19 10.34 -5.62
N LEU A 148 -6.44 10.83 -4.63
CA LEU A 148 -7.02 11.16 -3.31
C LEU A 148 -7.05 12.68 -3.09
N GLN A 149 -8.06 13.33 -3.66
CA GLN A 149 -8.39 14.74 -3.41
C GLN A 149 -9.64 14.83 -2.52
N ILE A 150 -9.84 15.98 -1.86
CA ILE A 150 -11.07 16.24 -1.09
C ILE A 150 -12.27 16.11 -2.04
N GLY A 151 -13.27 15.31 -1.65
CA GLY A 151 -14.45 15.00 -2.46
C GLY A 151 -14.30 13.81 -3.41
N ALA A 152 -13.13 13.15 -3.46
CA ALA A 152 -12.97 11.90 -4.21
C ALA A 152 -13.82 10.78 -3.58
N GLN A 153 -14.50 9.99 -4.40
CA GLN A 153 -15.21 8.80 -3.95
C GLN A 153 -14.23 7.64 -3.78
N VAL A 154 -14.34 6.93 -2.66
CA VAL A 154 -13.43 5.83 -2.31
C VAL A 154 -14.22 4.66 -1.74
N ALA A 155 -13.75 3.44 -1.98
CA ALA A 155 -14.16 2.28 -1.21
C ALA A 155 -13.23 2.18 0.01
N PHE A 156 -13.81 2.25 1.20
CA PHE A 156 -13.09 2.16 2.47
C PHE A 156 -13.14 0.74 3.04
N ARG A 157 -11.96 0.17 3.36
CA ARG A 157 -11.84 -1.13 4.00
C ARG A 157 -11.82 -1.00 5.52
N LEU A 158 -12.94 -1.35 6.17
CA LEU A 158 -13.00 -1.40 7.63
C LEU A 158 -11.99 -2.44 8.18
N PRO A 159 -11.08 -2.05 9.09
CA PRO A 159 -10.13 -2.98 9.69
C PRO A 159 -10.84 -4.00 10.60
N LYS A 160 -10.46 -5.28 10.47
CA LYS A 160 -11.03 -6.38 11.28
C LYS A 160 -10.53 -6.41 12.74
N GLN A 161 -9.48 -5.67 13.06
CA GLN A 161 -8.96 -5.48 14.42
C GLN A 161 -8.47 -4.04 14.57
N LYS A 162 -8.79 -3.42 15.71
CA LYS A 162 -8.32 -2.08 16.09
C LYS A 162 -6.84 -2.18 16.48
N GLY A 163 -5.95 -2.01 15.50
CA GLY A 163 -4.49 -2.10 15.67
C GLY A 163 -3.85 -0.73 15.79
N ALA A 164 -2.85 -0.63 16.66
CA ALA A 164 -2.19 0.56 17.20
C ALA A 164 -2.06 1.76 16.24
N GLU A 165 -2.52 2.91 16.74
CA GLU A 165 -2.39 4.23 16.13
C GLU A 165 -0.93 4.65 16.10
N GLY A 166 -0.36 4.74 14.91
CA GLY A 166 0.83 5.55 14.65
C GLY A 166 0.39 6.88 14.06
N GLU A 167 1.16 7.95 14.31
CA GLU A 167 0.96 9.29 13.75
C GLU A 167 1.25 9.34 12.23
N TRP A 168 0.46 8.61 11.44
CA TRP A 168 0.46 8.75 9.99
C TRP A 168 -0.60 9.77 9.57
N ILE A 169 -0.46 10.35 8.37
CA ILE A 169 -1.50 11.19 7.78
C ILE A 169 -2.76 10.33 7.56
N GLN A 170 -3.84 10.69 8.24
CA GLN A 170 -5.15 10.06 8.14
C GLN A 170 -6.05 10.88 7.22
N TYR A 171 -6.83 10.20 6.40
CA TYR A 171 -7.94 10.75 5.63
C TYR A 171 -9.21 10.64 6.45
N GLU A 172 -10.07 11.65 6.36
CA GLU A 172 -11.44 11.58 6.85
C GLU A 172 -12.34 11.12 5.70
N VAL A 173 -13.04 10.00 5.91
CA VAL A 173 -13.96 9.42 4.92
C VAL A 173 -15.34 9.35 5.54
N GLN A 174 -16.32 9.86 4.81
CA GLN A 174 -17.71 9.88 5.25
C GLN A 174 -18.51 8.82 4.49
N ASP A 175 -19.24 7.99 5.23
CA ASP A 175 -20.25 7.11 4.63
C ASP A 175 -21.41 7.96 4.10
N PRO A 176 -21.84 7.79 2.84
CA PRO A 176 -23.01 8.49 2.32
C PRO A 176 -24.35 8.00 2.91
N GLU A 177 -24.41 6.85 3.59
CA GLU A 177 -25.64 6.45 4.31
C GLU A 177 -25.86 7.32 5.55
N PRO A 178 -27.06 7.90 5.75
CA PRO A 178 -27.37 8.64 6.96
C PRO A 178 -27.26 7.73 8.19
N ASP A 179 -26.83 8.30 9.32
CA ASP A 179 -26.81 7.56 10.58
C ASP A 179 -28.24 7.21 11.06
N GLU A 180 -28.36 6.44 12.13
CA GLU A 180 -29.66 6.03 12.71
C GLU A 180 -30.56 7.22 13.12
N LEU A 181 -30.00 8.43 13.23
CA LEU A 181 -30.66 9.67 13.62
C LEU A 181 -30.98 10.57 12.41
N GLY A 182 -30.62 10.16 11.19
CA GLY A 182 -30.85 10.93 9.96
C GLY A 182 -29.84 12.04 9.71
N ASN A 183 -28.72 12.07 10.44
CA ASN A 183 -27.64 13.04 10.25
C ASN A 183 -26.70 12.62 9.11
N HIS A 184 -25.78 13.53 8.77
CA HIS A 184 -24.69 13.25 7.83
C HIS A 184 -23.96 11.96 8.26
N GLY A 185 -23.77 11.04 7.31
CA GLY A 185 -23.31 9.69 7.61
C GLY A 185 -21.97 9.58 8.33
N GLN A 186 -21.68 8.40 8.85
CA GLN A 186 -20.59 8.18 9.79
C GLN A 186 -19.22 8.55 9.21
N ILE A 187 -18.39 9.23 10.02
CA ILE A 187 -17.03 9.64 9.64
C ILE A 187 -16.00 8.67 10.21
N TYR A 188 -15.10 8.20 9.34
CA TYR A 188 -14.01 7.30 9.67
C TYR A 188 -12.66 7.94 9.39
N LYS A 189 -11.70 7.69 10.29
CA LYS A 189 -10.29 7.98 10.05
C LYS A 189 -9.64 6.77 9.37
N ALA A 190 -9.08 6.99 8.19
CA ALA A 190 -8.55 5.94 7.34
C ALA A 190 -7.15 6.28 6.84
N TYR A 191 -6.30 5.27 6.70
CA TYR A 191 -5.00 5.42 6.03
C TYR A 191 -5.13 5.17 4.53
N ALA A 192 -4.20 5.70 3.73
CA ALA A 192 -4.21 5.54 2.27
C ALA A 192 -4.36 4.07 1.82
N HIS A 193 -3.71 3.13 2.52
CA HIS A 193 -3.77 1.70 2.19
C HIS A 193 -5.14 1.03 2.47
N GLN A 194 -6.04 1.73 3.16
CA GLN A 194 -7.41 1.29 3.43
C GLN A 194 -8.41 1.85 2.41
N LEU A 195 -7.95 2.72 1.50
CA LEU A 195 -8.79 3.40 0.51
C LEU A 195 -8.50 2.88 -0.89
N ILE A 196 -9.56 2.54 -1.62
CA ILE A 196 -9.49 2.24 -3.05
C ILE A 196 -10.24 3.36 -3.78
N PRO A 197 -9.56 4.15 -4.63
CA PRO A 197 -10.23 5.21 -5.38
C PRO A 197 -11.30 4.66 -6.33
N ILE A 198 -12.45 5.31 -6.36
CA ILE A 198 -13.56 5.02 -7.26
C ILE A 198 -13.52 6.04 -8.41
N PRO A 199 -13.40 5.60 -9.68
CA PRO A 199 -13.48 6.50 -10.83
C PRO A 199 -14.80 7.29 -10.86
N SER A 200 -14.73 8.55 -11.29
CA SER A 200 -15.91 9.43 -11.40
C SER A 200 -16.95 8.90 -12.38
N ASP A 201 -16.51 8.28 -13.48
CA ASP A 201 -17.37 7.66 -14.47
C ASP A 201 -16.75 6.36 -15.01
N SER A 202 -17.54 5.64 -15.82
CA SER A 202 -17.14 4.37 -16.44
C SER A 202 -16.41 4.54 -17.78
N SER A 203 -16.25 5.77 -18.26
CA SER A 203 -15.68 6.04 -19.58
C SER A 203 -14.19 5.71 -19.62
N GLY A 204 -13.76 4.99 -20.66
CA GLY A 204 -12.37 4.59 -20.83
C GLY A 204 -11.88 3.49 -19.88
N LEU A 205 -12.72 2.96 -18.98
CA LEU A 205 -12.35 1.84 -18.12
C LEU A 205 -12.32 0.53 -18.92
N PRO A 206 -11.22 -0.26 -18.86
CA PRO A 206 -11.14 -1.53 -19.58
C PRO A 206 -12.11 -2.55 -18.96
N PRO A 207 -12.79 -3.38 -19.77
CA PRO A 207 -13.65 -4.44 -19.27
C PRO A 207 -12.82 -5.50 -18.54
N TYR A 208 -13.37 -6.07 -17.46
CA TYR A 208 -12.73 -7.20 -16.80
C TYR A 208 -13.02 -8.50 -17.57
N PRO A 209 -12.06 -9.45 -17.61
CA PRO A 209 -12.30 -10.75 -18.20
C PRO A 209 -13.26 -11.57 -17.34
N ASN A 210 -14.02 -12.46 -17.98
CA ASN A 210 -14.88 -13.42 -17.28
C ASN A 210 -14.03 -14.30 -16.34
N GLY A 211 -14.57 -14.62 -15.17
CA GLY A 211 -13.89 -15.34 -14.09
C GLY A 211 -13.02 -14.46 -13.19
N LYS A 212 -12.84 -13.17 -13.50
CA LYS A 212 -12.08 -12.25 -12.65
C LYS A 212 -12.82 -12.01 -11.33
N GLN A 213 -12.11 -12.19 -10.23
CA GLN A 213 -12.58 -11.82 -8.89
C GLN A 213 -12.40 -10.31 -8.68
N VAL A 214 -13.46 -9.65 -8.23
CA VAL A 214 -13.57 -8.19 -8.07
C VAL A 214 -14.28 -7.82 -6.77
N LEU A 215 -14.12 -6.58 -6.32
CA LEU A 215 -14.99 -5.95 -5.33
C LEU A 215 -16.01 -5.10 -6.07
N ALA A 216 -17.29 -5.31 -5.83
CA ALA A 216 -18.35 -4.56 -6.49
C ALA A 216 -19.37 -4.03 -5.50
N ARG A 217 -19.86 -2.81 -5.72
CA ARG A 217 -20.95 -2.24 -4.92
C ARG A 217 -22.24 -2.99 -5.22
N TYR A 218 -22.92 -3.50 -4.21
CA TYR A 218 -24.22 -4.13 -4.42
C TYR A 218 -25.27 -3.05 -4.78
N PRO A 219 -26.20 -3.30 -5.71
CA PRO A 219 -27.24 -2.34 -6.07
C PRO A 219 -28.00 -1.83 -4.85
N GLU A 220 -28.37 -0.56 -4.85
CA GLU A 220 -29.09 0.10 -3.75
C GLU A 220 -28.35 0.11 -2.39
N THR A 221 -27.05 -0.21 -2.35
CA THR A 221 -26.22 -0.15 -1.14
C THR A 221 -25.01 0.75 -1.32
N THR A 222 -24.33 1.08 -0.22
CA THR A 222 -23.01 1.75 -0.23
C THR A 222 -21.85 0.77 0.00
N THR A 223 -22.14 -0.53 0.14
CA THR A 223 -21.16 -1.54 0.52
C THR A 223 -20.62 -2.32 -0.69
N PHE A 224 -19.31 -2.57 -0.67
CA PHE A 224 -18.63 -3.40 -1.66
C PHE A 224 -18.47 -4.84 -1.17
N TYR A 225 -18.89 -5.79 -2.01
CA TYR A 225 -18.78 -7.23 -1.76
C TYR A 225 -17.91 -7.90 -2.81
N LYS A 226 -17.37 -9.06 -2.49
CA LYS A 226 -16.66 -9.88 -3.47
C LYS A 226 -17.63 -10.44 -4.50
N ALA A 227 -17.22 -10.42 -5.76
CA ALA A 227 -17.98 -10.97 -6.86
C ALA A 227 -17.06 -11.53 -7.94
N GLU A 228 -17.63 -12.40 -8.78
CA GLU A 228 -17.01 -12.91 -9.99
C GLU A 228 -17.63 -12.25 -11.22
N VAL A 229 -16.80 -11.78 -12.15
CA VAL A 229 -17.24 -11.25 -13.44
C VAL A 229 -17.70 -12.41 -14.32
N ILE A 230 -18.97 -12.43 -14.70
CA ILE A 230 -19.53 -13.46 -15.59
C ILE A 230 -19.76 -12.94 -17.00
N GLY A 231 -19.78 -11.60 -17.18
CA GLY A 231 -19.89 -10.97 -18.49
C GLY A 231 -19.74 -9.46 -18.43
N THR A 232 -19.55 -8.84 -19.59
CA THR A 232 -19.63 -7.38 -19.77
C THR A 232 -20.56 -7.07 -20.93
N LYS A 233 -21.50 -6.14 -20.75
CA LYS A 233 -22.40 -5.65 -21.80
C LYS A 233 -21.69 -4.68 -22.75
N ARG A 234 -22.35 -4.36 -23.87
CA ARG A 234 -21.80 -3.43 -24.88
C ARG A 234 -21.61 -2.00 -24.37
N ASP A 235 -22.43 -1.60 -23.39
CA ASP A 235 -22.37 -0.30 -22.72
C ASP A 235 -21.28 -0.24 -21.62
N GLY A 236 -20.59 -1.36 -21.36
CA GLY A 236 -19.56 -1.47 -20.32
C GLY A 236 -20.09 -2.01 -18.98
N THR A 237 -21.40 -2.17 -18.81
CA THR A 237 -21.99 -2.69 -17.57
C THR A 237 -21.50 -4.10 -17.29
N CYS A 238 -21.03 -4.36 -16.07
CA CYS A 238 -20.54 -5.66 -15.65
C CYS A 238 -21.69 -6.53 -15.14
N ARG A 239 -21.79 -7.76 -15.65
CA ARG A 239 -22.63 -8.82 -15.06
C ARG A 239 -21.78 -9.59 -14.07
N LEU A 240 -22.25 -9.67 -12.84
CA LEU A 240 -21.52 -10.20 -11.71
C LEU A 240 -22.31 -11.30 -11.00
N LYS A 241 -21.57 -12.25 -10.41
CA LYS A 241 -22.09 -13.20 -9.44
C LYS A 241 -21.47 -12.89 -8.08
N PHE A 242 -22.27 -12.45 -7.12
CA PHE A 242 -21.79 -12.11 -5.78
C PHE A 242 -21.49 -13.38 -4.95
N GLU A 243 -20.42 -13.29 -4.14
CA GLU A 243 -20.09 -14.33 -3.17
C GLU A 243 -21.12 -14.30 -2.02
N GLY A 244 -21.75 -15.43 -1.73
CA GLY A 244 -22.75 -15.55 -0.66
C GLY A 244 -24.19 -15.20 -1.06
N GLU A 245 -24.48 -14.97 -2.34
CA GLU A 245 -25.85 -14.77 -2.83
C GLU A 245 -26.70 -16.04 -2.61
N GLU A 246 -27.82 -15.89 -1.89
CA GLU A 246 -28.70 -17.00 -1.49
C GLU A 246 -29.46 -17.59 -2.67
N GLU A 247 -29.78 -16.76 -3.66
CA GLU A 247 -30.45 -17.18 -4.89
C GLU A 247 -29.42 -17.75 -5.89
N VAL A 248 -29.45 -19.09 -6.03
CA VAL A 248 -28.52 -19.80 -6.90
C VAL A 248 -28.67 -19.34 -8.35
N GLY A 249 -27.58 -18.80 -8.90
CA GLY A 249 -27.53 -18.36 -10.30
C GLY A 249 -28.03 -16.94 -10.53
N LYS A 250 -28.36 -16.19 -9.47
CA LYS A 250 -28.65 -14.77 -9.60
C LYS A 250 -27.43 -14.01 -10.13
N GLU A 251 -27.71 -13.19 -11.12
CA GLU A 251 -26.75 -12.33 -11.77
C GLU A 251 -27.13 -10.89 -11.52
N THR A 252 -26.13 -10.07 -11.22
CA THR A 252 -26.35 -8.67 -10.86
C THR A 252 -25.56 -7.77 -11.80
N GLU A 253 -26.22 -6.74 -12.31
CA GLU A 253 -25.61 -5.76 -13.20
C GLU A 253 -25.09 -4.57 -12.40
N VAL A 254 -23.82 -4.25 -12.58
CA VAL A 254 -23.15 -3.17 -11.86
C VAL A 254 -22.35 -2.32 -12.84
N ASP A 255 -22.47 -1.01 -12.69
CA ASP A 255 -21.73 -0.02 -13.46
C ASP A 255 -20.22 -0.20 -13.30
N ARG A 256 -19.45 -0.11 -14.39
CA ARG A 256 -18.03 -0.50 -14.44
C ARG A 256 -17.16 0.25 -13.41
N ARG A 257 -17.43 1.53 -13.15
CA ARG A 257 -16.73 2.34 -12.14
C ARG A 257 -16.89 1.82 -10.72
N LEU A 258 -17.99 1.10 -10.44
CA LEU A 258 -18.30 0.50 -9.14
C LEU A 258 -17.79 -0.95 -9.04
N VAL A 259 -16.99 -1.40 -10.01
CA VAL A 259 -16.32 -2.70 -10.00
C VAL A 259 -14.82 -2.48 -9.90
N LEU A 260 -14.26 -2.81 -8.75
CA LEU A 260 -12.88 -2.52 -8.36
C LEU A 260 -12.07 -3.82 -8.31
N GLU A 261 -10.77 -3.72 -8.55
CA GLU A 261 -9.89 -4.86 -8.37
C GLU A 261 -9.76 -5.21 -6.89
N ILE A 262 -9.86 -6.51 -6.55
CA ILE A 262 -9.44 -6.99 -5.25
C ILE A 262 -7.92 -6.80 -5.22
N GLY A 263 -7.45 -5.82 -4.43
CA GLY A 263 -6.05 -5.43 -4.38
C GLY A 263 -5.11 -6.63 -4.25
N GLY A 264 -4.41 -6.92 -5.35
CA GLY A 264 -3.10 -7.55 -5.36
C GLY A 264 -2.11 -6.46 -5.76
N ARG A 265 -1.47 -5.87 -4.78
CA ARG A 265 -0.16 -5.22 -4.92
C ARG A 265 0.68 -5.67 -3.75
#